data_AF-A0A7T1MLP2-F1
#
_entry.id   AF-A0A7T1MLP2-F1
#
_cell.length_a   1.000
_cell.length_b   1.000
_cell.length_c   1.000
_cell.angle_alpha   90.00
_cell.angle_beta   90.00
_cell.angle_gamma   90.00
#
_symmetry.space_group_name_H-M   'P 1'
#
loop_
_entity.id
_entity.type
_entity.pdbx_description
1 polymer ?
#
loop_
_entity_poly.entity_id
_entity_poly.type
_entity_poly.pdbx_seq_one_letter_code
_entity_poly.pdbx_strand_id
1 'polypeptide(L)'
;MPVAVLFGGAATLPSRAQGSSDAGSKGAQVYCFMRGAGNNHQVSWDAAYALIKRQSASLFKTSPEHGAVMITEAVVQNPGTYPDCGRFLGDLYAKPQADAGSATSPDSPRPSSGMTREQRYSY
;
A
#
# COMPACT_ATOMS: atom_id res chain seq x y z
N MET A 1 -51.00 -41.09 -6.25
CA MET A 1 -50.30 -40.34 -5.19
C MET A 1 -48.79 -40.48 -5.41
N PRO A 2 -48.02 -39.38 -5.45
CA PRO A 2 -46.76 -39.27 -6.21
C PRO A 2 -45.51 -39.26 -5.31
N VAL A 3 -44.34 -39.63 -5.82
CA VAL A 3 -43.07 -39.02 -5.36
C VAL A 3 -42.09 -38.98 -6.54
N ALA A 4 -42.02 -37.84 -7.23
CA ALA A 4 -40.92 -37.50 -8.11
C ALA A 4 -39.85 -36.80 -7.26
N VAL A 5 -38.68 -37.44 -7.10
CA VAL A 5 -37.53 -36.84 -6.40
C VAL A 5 -36.69 -36.11 -7.44
N LEU A 6 -36.86 -34.79 -7.52
CA LEU A 6 -35.96 -33.89 -8.25
C LEU A 6 -34.74 -33.60 -7.37
N PHE A 7 -33.60 -34.21 -7.67
CA PHE A 7 -32.31 -33.81 -7.11
C PHE A 7 -31.89 -32.47 -7.75
N GLY A 8 -32.12 -31.39 -7.01
CA GLY A 8 -31.64 -30.06 -7.36
C GLY A 8 -30.11 -30.01 -7.28
N GLY A 9 -29.46 -29.83 -8.43
CA GLY A 9 -28.04 -29.53 -8.49
C GLY A 9 -27.76 -28.15 -7.90
N ALA A 10 -26.98 -28.10 -6.82
CA ALA A 10 -26.41 -26.85 -6.32
C ALA A 10 -25.34 -26.37 -7.31
N ALA A 11 -25.69 -25.42 -8.17
CA ALA A 11 -24.72 -24.70 -8.98
C ALA A 11 -23.85 -23.83 -8.06
N THR A 12 -22.66 -24.30 -7.71
CA THR A 12 -21.63 -23.48 -7.07
C THR A 12 -21.16 -22.44 -8.09
N LEU A 13 -21.60 -21.19 -7.92
CA LEU A 13 -21.08 -20.08 -8.71
C LEU A 13 -19.58 -19.94 -8.41
N PRO A 14 -18.70 -19.86 -9.44
CA PRO A 14 -17.31 -19.53 -9.20
C PRO A 14 -17.24 -18.11 -8.64
N SER A 15 -16.73 -17.99 -7.41
CA SER A 15 -16.38 -16.70 -6.81
C SER A 15 -15.32 -16.08 -7.71
N ARG A 16 -15.68 -15.08 -8.52
CA ARG A 16 -14.71 -14.36 -9.36
C ARG A 16 -13.72 -13.73 -8.40
N ALA A 17 -12.47 -14.18 -8.45
CA ALA A 17 -11.37 -13.46 -7.85
C ALA A 17 -11.39 -12.04 -8.44
N GLN A 18 -11.81 -11.06 -7.63
CA GLN A 18 -11.80 -9.66 -7.99
C GLN A 18 -10.34 -9.19 -8.02
N GLY A 19 -9.64 -9.55 -9.09
CA GLY A 19 -8.26 -9.15 -9.34
C GLY A 19 -8.18 -7.70 -9.76
N SER A 20 -7.19 -6.98 -9.23
CA SER A 20 -6.85 -5.57 -9.46
C SER A 20 -7.77 -4.49 -8.87
N SER A 21 -9.07 -4.46 -9.18
CA SER A 21 -9.94 -3.34 -8.75
C SER A 21 -10.09 -3.25 -7.23
N ASP A 22 -10.11 -4.39 -6.53
CA ASP A 22 -10.17 -4.44 -5.07
C ASP A 22 -8.84 -4.07 -4.40
N ALA A 23 -7.72 -4.49 -4.99
CA ALA A 23 -6.40 -4.22 -4.44
C ALA A 23 -6.10 -2.72 -4.46
N GLY A 24 -6.36 -2.06 -5.60
CA GLY A 24 -6.21 -0.60 -5.74
C GLY A 24 -7.13 0.17 -4.80
N SER A 25 -8.39 -0.22 -4.69
CA SER A 25 -9.36 0.43 -3.80
C SER A 25 -9.00 0.28 -2.33
N LYS A 26 -8.58 -0.90 -1.88
CA LYS A 26 -8.14 -1.14 -0.50
C LYS A 26 -6.82 -0.43 -0.19
N GLY A 27 -5.90 -0.38 -1.16
CA GLY A 27 -4.68 0.42 -1.07
C GLY A 27 -4.98 1.91 -0.93
N ALA A 28 -5.89 2.44 -1.77
CA ALA A 28 -6.34 3.82 -1.71
C ALA A 28 -6.99 4.15 -0.37
N GLN A 29 -7.85 3.27 0.14
CA GLN A 29 -8.50 3.47 1.43
C GLN A 29 -7.48 3.66 2.56
N VAL A 30 -6.48 2.78 2.63
CA VAL A 30 -5.42 2.88 3.65
C VAL A 30 -4.55 4.11 3.44
N TYR A 31 -4.08 4.35 2.22
CA TYR A 31 -3.23 5.50 1.90
C TYR A 31 -3.92 6.82 2.24
N CYS A 32 -5.15 7.00 1.75
CA CYS A 32 -5.93 8.20 1.96
C CYS A 32 -6.26 8.43 3.44
N PHE A 33 -6.66 7.37 4.16
CA PHE A 33 -6.94 7.46 5.59
C PHE A 33 -5.70 7.89 6.38
N MET A 34 -4.56 7.24 6.15
CA MET A 34 -3.33 7.52 6.89
C MET A 34 -2.81 8.93 6.61
N ARG A 35 -2.84 9.37 5.35
CA ARG A 35 -2.46 10.73 4.95
C ARG A 35 -3.38 11.78 5.56
N GLY A 36 -4.69 11.53 5.55
CA GLY A 36 -5.69 12.40 6.20
C GLY A 36 -5.52 12.48 7.72
N ALA A 37 -5.02 11.41 8.35
CA ALA A 37 -4.69 11.37 9.77
C ALA A 37 -3.33 12.03 10.11
N GLY A 38 -2.62 12.60 9.14
CA GLY A 38 -1.36 13.32 9.36
C GLY A 38 -0.09 12.45 9.30
N ASN A 39 -0.18 11.20 8.83
CA ASN A 39 1.01 10.38 8.59
C ASN A 39 1.79 10.89 7.37
N ASN A 40 3.11 10.70 7.38
CA ASN A 40 3.94 11.03 6.22
C ASN A 40 3.63 10.11 5.02
N HIS A 41 4.08 10.53 3.83
CA HIS A 41 3.90 9.76 2.60
C HIS A 41 4.46 8.34 2.72
N GLN A 42 5.71 8.18 3.16
CA GLN A 42 6.40 6.89 3.17
C GLN A 42 5.66 5.82 3.99
N VAL A 43 5.27 6.13 5.23
CA VAL A 43 4.58 5.18 6.12
C VAL A 43 3.19 4.84 5.57
N SER A 44 2.47 5.84 5.05
CA SER A 44 1.15 5.64 4.45
C SER A 44 1.23 4.79 3.18
N TRP A 45 2.26 5.01 2.38
CA TRP A 45 2.53 4.28 1.14
C TRP A 45 2.92 2.83 1.41
N ASP A 46 3.86 2.58 2.34
CA ASP A 46 4.33 1.23 2.65
C ASP A 46 3.19 0.34 3.16
N ALA A 47 2.30 0.89 4.00
CA ALA A 47 1.12 0.19 4.49
C ALA A 47 0.13 -0.16 3.37
N ALA A 48 -0.19 0.80 2.50
CA ALA A 48 -1.08 0.60 1.37
C ALA A 48 -0.51 -0.40 0.35
N TYR A 49 0.77 -0.24 0.01
CA TYR A 49 1.44 -1.05 -1.00
C TYR A 49 1.64 -2.50 -0.56
N ALA A 50 1.86 -2.75 0.74
CA ALA A 50 1.88 -4.11 1.29
C ALA A 50 0.55 -4.85 1.04
N LEU A 51 -0.58 -4.17 1.16
CA LEU A 51 -1.90 -4.75 0.87
C LEU A 51 -2.10 -5.00 -0.62
N ILE A 52 -1.75 -4.00 -1.44
CA ILE A 52 -1.82 -4.10 -2.90
C ILE A 52 -1.03 -5.32 -3.39
N LYS A 53 0.22 -5.47 -2.94
CA LYS A 53 1.10 -6.58 -3.33
C LYS A 53 0.54 -7.94 -2.93
N ARG A 54 -0.12 -8.05 -1.77
CA ARG A 54 -0.72 -9.31 -1.31
C ARG A 54 -1.98 -9.68 -2.09
N GLN A 55 -2.74 -8.68 -2.53
CA GLN A 55 -4.05 -8.88 -3.16
C GLN A 55 -4.01 -8.88 -4.69
N SER A 56 -2.94 -8.35 -5.30
CA SER A 56 -2.69 -8.52 -6.72
C SER A 56 -2.40 -9.99 -6.99
N ALA A 57 -3.40 -10.76 -7.43
CA ALA A 57 -3.35 -12.20 -7.70
C ALA A 57 -2.44 -12.58 -8.89
N SER A 58 -1.48 -11.74 -9.24
CA SER A 58 -0.62 -11.89 -10.41
C SER A 58 0.65 -12.66 -10.06
N LEU A 59 1.07 -13.54 -10.97
CA LEU A 59 2.36 -14.24 -10.93
C LEU A 59 3.56 -13.26 -11.01
N PHE A 60 3.29 -12.01 -11.43
CA PHE A 60 4.25 -10.91 -11.39
C PHE A 60 4.02 -10.07 -10.15
N LYS A 61 5.08 -9.84 -9.36
CA LYS A 61 5.05 -8.91 -8.23
C LYS A 61 4.62 -7.54 -8.77
N THR A 62 3.47 -7.03 -8.33
CA THR A 62 3.06 -5.65 -8.60
C THR A 62 4.21 -4.73 -8.25
N SER A 63 4.62 -3.88 -9.19
CA SER A 63 5.69 -2.93 -8.97
C SER A 63 5.17 -1.72 -8.19
N PRO A 64 6.03 -0.96 -7.49
CA PRO A 64 5.61 0.24 -6.78
C PRO A 64 4.90 1.24 -7.69
N GLU A 65 5.37 1.38 -8.93
CA GLU A 65 4.82 2.28 -9.94
C GLU A 65 3.40 1.85 -10.32
N HIS A 66 3.17 0.55 -10.51
CA HIS A 66 1.83 0.04 -10.81
C HIS A 66 0.90 0.16 -9.61
N GLY A 67 1.42 0.01 -8.39
CA GLY A 67 0.67 0.27 -7.15
C GLY A 67 0.19 1.72 -7.06
N ALA A 68 1.04 2.67 -7.43
CA ALA A 68 0.71 4.09 -7.42
C ALA A 68 -0.44 4.40 -8.37
N VAL A 69 -0.38 3.84 -9.59
CA VAL A 69 -1.45 3.96 -10.59
C VAL A 69 -2.77 3.41 -10.05
N MET A 70 -2.76 2.20 -9.49
CA MET A 70 -3.98 1.59 -8.93
C MET A 70 -4.61 2.42 -7.81
N ILE A 71 -3.82 3.04 -6.93
CA ILE A 71 -4.35 3.97 -5.91
C ILE A 71 -4.95 5.20 -6.59
N THR A 72 -4.24 5.82 -7.53
CA THR A 72 -4.76 7.03 -8.19
C THR A 72 -6.02 6.79 -8.99
N GLU A 73 -6.12 5.66 -9.70
CA GLU A 73 -7.32 5.27 -10.42
C GLU A 73 -8.50 5.11 -9.48
N ALA A 74 -8.31 4.42 -8.34
CA ALA A 74 -9.38 4.25 -7.37
C ALA A 74 -9.88 5.58 -6.78
N VAL A 75 -8.97 6.50 -6.45
CA VAL A 75 -9.30 7.81 -5.88
C VAL A 75 -10.03 8.70 -6.88
N VAL A 76 -9.56 8.74 -8.13
CA VAL A 76 -10.16 9.56 -9.19
C VAL A 76 -11.51 9.00 -9.65
N GLN A 77 -11.67 7.67 -9.68
CA GLN A 77 -12.95 7.05 -10.03
C GLN A 77 -14.03 7.29 -8.96
N ASN A 78 -13.65 7.40 -7.68
CA ASN A 78 -14.59 7.52 -6.56
C ASN A 78 -14.18 8.64 -5.58
N PRO A 79 -14.17 9.91 -5.98
CA PRO A 79 -13.66 11.00 -5.14
C PRO A 79 -14.50 11.21 -3.86
N GLY A 80 -15.79 10.85 -3.88
CA GLY A 80 -16.65 10.92 -2.69
C GLY A 80 -16.29 9.89 -1.60
N THR A 81 -15.65 8.78 -1.97
CA THR A 81 -15.19 7.75 -1.02
C THR A 81 -13.85 8.12 -0.38
N TYR A 82 -13.07 8.96 -1.04
CA TYR A 82 -11.73 9.39 -0.62
C TYR A 82 -11.65 10.92 -0.53
N PRO A 83 -12.43 11.55 0.36
CA PRO A 83 -12.47 13.01 0.47
C PRO A 83 -11.07 13.56 0.78
N ASP A 84 -10.72 14.66 0.14
CA ASP A 84 -9.44 15.38 0.26
C ASP A 84 -8.16 14.58 -0.08
N CYS A 85 -8.27 13.29 -0.41
CA CYS A 85 -7.12 12.44 -0.73
C CYS A 85 -6.42 12.84 -2.03
N GLY A 86 -7.15 13.48 -2.96
CA GLY A 86 -6.59 13.99 -4.22
C GLY A 86 -5.34 14.84 -4.03
N ARG A 87 -5.21 15.54 -2.89
CA ARG A 87 -4.06 16.39 -2.56
C ARG A 87 -2.78 15.61 -2.28
N PHE A 88 -2.90 14.32 -1.99
CA PHE A 88 -1.80 13.44 -1.61
C PHE A 88 -1.33 12.54 -2.76
N LEU A 89 -2.01 12.55 -3.90
CA LEU A 89 -1.69 11.67 -5.03
C LEU A 89 -0.37 12.03 -5.72
N GLY A 90 0.02 13.31 -5.68
CA GLY A 90 1.29 13.76 -6.26
C GLY A 90 2.51 13.06 -5.66
N ASP A 91 2.48 12.79 -4.35
CA ASP A 91 3.60 12.18 -3.65
C ASP A 91 3.82 10.71 -4.05
N LEU A 92 2.80 10.02 -4.57
CA LEU A 92 2.92 8.65 -5.10
C LEU A 92 3.87 8.55 -6.30
N TYR A 93 4.15 9.68 -6.96
CA TYR A 93 5.00 9.77 -8.13
C TYR A 93 6.25 10.62 -7.89
N ALA A 94 6.43 11.10 -6.65
CA ALA A 94 7.68 11.75 -6.28
C ALA A 94 8.79 10.72 -6.42
N LYS A 95 9.80 11.03 -7.24
CA LYS A 95 11.03 10.24 -7.23
C LYS A 95 11.57 10.29 -5.80
N PRO A 96 12.03 9.16 -5.23
CA PRO A 96 12.76 9.19 -3.98
C PRO A 96 13.88 10.20 -4.18
N GLN A 97 13.77 11.35 -3.52
CA GLN A 97 14.84 12.32 -3.50
C GLN A 97 15.95 11.61 -2.76
N ALA A 98 16.95 11.11 -3.50
CA ALA A 98 18.16 10.55 -2.92
C ALA A 98 18.59 11.53 -1.84
N ASP A 99 18.59 11.08 -0.59
CA ASP A 99 18.63 11.87 0.63
C ASP A 99 19.45 13.15 0.44
N ALA A 100 18.75 14.25 0.12
CA ALA A 100 19.35 15.58 0.22
C ALA A 100 19.42 15.84 1.72
N GLY A 101 20.62 15.63 2.24
CA GLY A 101 20.86 15.36 3.65
C GLY A 101 20.16 16.31 4.60
N SER A 102 19.82 15.76 5.77
CA SER A 102 19.69 16.52 7.01
C SER A 102 20.77 17.60 7.03
N ALA A 103 20.35 18.84 6.78
CA ALA A 103 21.20 19.99 6.83
C ALA A 103 21.78 20.08 8.26
N THR A 104 23.07 19.85 8.31
CA THR A 104 23.98 20.08 9.41
C THR A 104 23.65 21.41 10.10
N SER A 105 23.27 21.39 11.36
CA SER A 105 23.52 22.52 12.26
C SER A 105 24.88 22.28 12.92
N PRO A 106 25.86 23.19 12.78
CA PRO A 106 27.14 23.07 13.44
C PRO A 106 27.04 23.77 14.80
N ASP A 107 26.94 23.02 15.89
CA ASP A 107 27.51 23.49 17.15
C ASP A 107 27.79 22.36 18.14
N SER A 108 28.98 22.42 18.71
CA SER A 108 29.51 21.76 19.90
C SER A 108 30.21 20.39 19.83
N PRO A 109 31.33 20.19 20.59
CA PRO A 109 32.36 19.19 20.30
C PRO A 109 32.25 17.90 21.15
N ARG A 110 32.87 16.84 20.62
CA ARG A 110 32.99 15.43 21.12
C ARG A 110 33.65 15.31 22.52
N PRO A 111 33.50 14.17 23.25
CA PRO A 111 34.29 12.94 22.95
C PRO A 111 33.50 11.62 23.11
N SER A 112 33.57 10.69 22.14
CA SER A 112 34.47 9.51 22.05
C SER A 112 33.96 8.22 22.73
N SER A 113 34.27 7.08 22.08
CA SER A 113 33.97 5.67 22.42
C SER A 113 32.61 5.19 21.87
N GLY A 114 32.48 4.26 20.94
CA GLY A 114 33.38 3.21 20.45
C GLY A 114 32.67 1.87 20.57
N MET A 115 31.94 1.44 19.54
CA MET A 115 31.55 0.04 19.28
C MET A 115 30.91 -0.04 17.88
N THR A 116 31.59 -0.68 16.95
CA THR A 116 31.07 -1.00 15.61
C THR A 116 30.05 -2.13 15.69
N ARG A 117 29.06 -2.05 14.80
CA ARG A 117 27.85 -2.88 14.68
C ARG A 117 28.12 -4.39 14.51
N GLU A 118 29.34 -4.79 14.17
CA GLU A 118 29.77 -6.17 13.93
C GLU A 118 29.69 -7.10 15.14
N GLN A 119 29.66 -6.61 16.39
CA GLN A 119 29.61 -7.48 17.58
C GLN A 119 28.20 -7.90 18.01
N ARG A 120 27.15 -7.38 17.37
CA ARG A 120 25.75 -7.65 17.78
C ARG A 120 25.17 -8.96 17.23
N TYR A 121 25.81 -9.58 16.24
CA TYR A 121 25.31 -10.81 15.61
C TYR A 121 26.38 -11.90 15.66
N SER A 122 26.66 -12.38 16.87
CA SER A 122 27.26 -13.69 17.08
C SER A 122 26.40 -14.44 18.10
N TYR A 123 25.58 -15.36 17.60
CA TYR A 123 24.97 -16.43 18.36
C TYR A 123 24.91 -17.67 17.47
#